data_AF-A0A0N5BDL0-F1
#
_entry.id   AF-A0A0N5BDL0-F1
#
_cell.length_a   1.000
_cell.length_b   1.000
_cell.length_c   1.000
_cell.angle_alpha   90.00
_cell.angle_beta   90.00
_cell.angle_gamma   90.00
#
_symmetry.space_group_name_H-M   'P 1'
#
loop_
_entity.id
_entity.type
_entity.pdbx_description
1 polymer ?
#
loop_
_entity_poly.entity_id
_entity_poly.type
_entity_poly.pdbx_seq_one_letter_code
_entity_poly.pdbx_strand_id
1 'polypeptide(L)'
;MSSFITPLNSSGNAFAERHIECLQHTLTKEMLSQSGKEWDDLVGLIVYYYNISSKQNQPSPYELHFSRLPVSPLSLRLKASSFINNKEKEMTNLLSAKTAYYKKKSTRKLEPKYSDPCQLQSISNDKKTALLITHDGRKLRRSTRNLKVKG
;
A
#
# COMPACT_ATOMS: atom_id res chain seq x y z
N MET A 1 0.12 -4.91 18.81
CA MET A 1 -1.16 -4.77 18.06
C MET A 1 -0.86 -4.92 16.57
N SER A 2 -1.42 -5.93 15.90
CA SER A 2 -1.25 -6.11 14.45
C SER A 2 -2.16 -5.15 13.68
N SER A 3 -1.56 -4.22 12.92
CA SER A 3 -2.30 -3.30 12.05
C SER A 3 -2.61 -3.99 10.71
N PHE A 4 -3.86 -4.40 10.52
CA PHE A 4 -4.32 -5.02 9.27
C PHE A 4 -5.05 -4.02 8.38
N ILE A 5 -4.77 -4.09 7.08
CA ILE A 5 -5.44 -3.27 6.07
C ILE A 5 -6.82 -3.84 5.74
N THR A 6 -7.76 -2.97 5.41
CA THR A 6 -9.11 -3.39 4.99
C THR A 6 -9.06 -4.35 3.81
N PRO A 7 -9.85 -5.43 3.80
CA PRO A 7 -9.83 -6.40 2.70
C PRO A 7 -10.09 -5.76 1.33
N LEU A 8 -9.45 -6.33 0.29
CA LEU A 8 -9.55 -5.91 -1.11
C LEU A 8 -9.14 -4.45 -1.36
N ASN A 9 -8.18 -3.95 -0.59
CA ASN A 9 -7.69 -2.59 -0.70
C ASN A 9 -6.16 -2.56 -0.75
N SER A 10 -5.58 -2.87 -1.92
CA SER A 10 -4.13 -2.76 -2.16
C SER A 10 -3.63 -1.34 -1.91
N SER A 11 -4.45 -0.32 -2.20
CA SER A 11 -4.11 1.08 -1.89
C SER A 11 -3.94 1.37 -0.39
N GLY A 12 -4.42 0.48 0.50
CA GLY A 12 -4.14 0.56 1.92
C GLY A 12 -2.69 0.23 2.29
N ASN A 13 -1.93 -0.44 1.40
CA ASN A 13 -0.48 -0.59 1.48
C ASN A 13 0.24 -0.03 0.24
N ALA A 14 -0.15 1.16 -0.21
CA ALA A 14 0.39 1.72 -1.46
C ALA A 14 1.93 1.78 -1.50
N PHE A 15 2.58 1.94 -0.34
CA PHE A 15 4.03 1.88 -0.24
C PHE A 15 4.56 0.50 -0.61
N ALA A 16 4.15 -0.59 0.07
CA ALA A 16 4.66 -1.92 -0.27
C ALA A 16 4.31 -2.34 -1.71
N GLU A 17 3.09 -2.04 -2.18
CA GLU A 17 2.68 -2.31 -3.56
C GLU A 17 3.61 -1.62 -4.58
N ARG A 18 3.93 -0.35 -4.33
CA ARG A 18 4.86 0.41 -5.20
C ARG A 18 6.28 -0.15 -5.14
N HIS A 19 6.73 -0.61 -3.97
CA HIS A 19 8.04 -1.25 -3.81
C HIS A 19 8.11 -2.55 -4.62
N ILE A 20 7.08 -3.40 -4.54
CA ILE A 20 6.98 -4.65 -5.30
C ILE A 20 7.09 -4.37 -6.81
N GLU A 21 6.34 -3.39 -7.31
CA GLU A 21 6.37 -2.99 -8.71
C GLU A 21 7.78 -2.53 -9.15
N CYS A 22 8.45 -1.70 -8.34
CA CYS A 22 9.81 -1.23 -8.62
C CYS A 22 10.83 -2.37 -8.66
N LEU A 23 10.74 -3.34 -7.74
CA LEU A 23 11.61 -4.51 -7.71
C LEU A 23 11.38 -5.41 -8.92
N GLN A 24 10.11 -5.68 -9.27
CA GLN A 24 9.75 -6.45 -10.45
C GLN A 24 10.28 -5.82 -11.74
N HIS A 25 10.13 -4.50 -11.89
CA HIS A 25 10.60 -3.81 -13.08
C HIS A 25 12.14 -3.84 -13.22
N THR A 26 12.86 -3.72 -12.10
CA THR A 26 14.33 -3.86 -12.09
C THR A 26 14.75 -5.29 -12.40
N LEU A 27 14.06 -6.28 -11.83
CA LEU A 27 14.29 -7.70 -12.11
C LEU A 27 14.14 -8.02 -13.60
N THR A 28 13.05 -7.56 -14.22
CA THR A 28 12.82 -7.79 -15.66
C THR A 28 13.95 -7.23 -16.52
N LYS A 29 14.50 -6.06 -16.17
CA LYS A 29 15.64 -5.47 -16.89
C LYS A 29 16.94 -6.27 -16.72
N GLU A 30 17.20 -6.75 -15.51
CA GLU A 30 18.39 -7.54 -15.22
C GLU A 30 18.31 -8.91 -15.89
N MET A 31 17.15 -9.56 -15.89
CA MET A 31 16.94 -10.85 -16.57
C MET A 31 17.16 -10.74 -18.09
N LEU A 32 16.80 -9.60 -18.71
CA LEU A 32 17.09 -9.33 -20.13
C LEU A 32 18.58 -9.11 -20.39
N SER A 33 19.31 -8.52 -19.43
CA SER A 33 20.72 -8.20 -19.55
C SER A 33 21.63 -9.40 -19.25
N GLN A 34 21.18 -10.30 -18.38
CA GLN A 34 21.91 -11.47 -17.89
C GLN A 34 21.20 -12.76 -18.33
N SER A 35 21.08 -12.95 -19.65
CA SER A 35 20.41 -14.12 -20.24
C SER A 35 21.12 -15.42 -19.83
N GLY A 36 20.56 -16.13 -18.86
CA GLY A 36 21.15 -17.36 -18.29
C GLY A 36 21.19 -17.39 -16.76
N LYS A 37 20.88 -16.27 -16.09
CA LYS A 37 20.62 -16.28 -14.64
C LYS A 37 19.14 -16.40 -14.35
N GLU A 38 18.83 -17.14 -13.29
CA GLU A 38 17.50 -17.23 -12.74
C GLU A 38 17.18 -16.00 -11.88
N TRP A 39 15.90 -15.79 -11.62
CA TRP A 39 15.45 -14.60 -10.90
C TRP A 39 15.93 -14.58 -9.45
N ASP A 40 16.06 -15.74 -8.81
CA ASP A 40 16.50 -15.91 -7.42
C ASP A 40 17.95 -15.46 -7.21
N ASP A 41 18.83 -15.77 -8.17
CA ASP A 41 20.22 -15.30 -8.20
C ASP A 41 20.32 -13.76 -8.26
N LEU A 42 19.33 -13.11 -8.86
CA LEU A 42 19.31 -11.66 -9.09
C LEU A 42 18.62 -10.89 -7.95
N VAL A 43 17.74 -11.53 -7.18
CA VAL A 43 16.95 -10.86 -6.12
C VAL A 43 17.84 -10.12 -5.12
N GLY A 44 18.92 -10.74 -4.65
CA GLY A 44 19.82 -10.12 -3.68
C GLY A 44 20.45 -8.82 -4.21
N LEU A 45 20.88 -8.85 -5.47
CA LEU A 45 21.46 -7.70 -6.15
C LEU A 45 20.44 -6.58 -6.34
N ILE A 46 19.22 -6.92 -6.75
CA ILE A 46 18.15 -5.95 -7.00
C ILE A 46 17.69 -5.28 -5.71
N VAL A 47 17.54 -6.05 -4.63
CA VAL A 47 17.21 -5.50 -3.30
C VAL A 47 18.31 -4.57 -2.81
N TYR A 48 19.57 -4.95 -3.03
CA TYR A 48 20.71 -4.08 -2.71
C TYR A 48 20.62 -2.76 -3.48
N TYR A 49 20.49 -2.80 -4.81
CA TYR A 49 20.38 -1.60 -5.65
C TYR A 49 19.19 -0.72 -5.27
N TYR A 50 18.05 -1.33 -4.98
CA TYR A 50 16.87 -0.60 -4.52
C TYR A 50 17.13 0.18 -3.24
N ASN A 51 17.81 -0.43 -2.26
CA ASN A 51 18.06 0.18 -0.97
C ASN A 51 19.10 1.30 -0.99
N ILE A 52 20.06 1.26 -1.93
CA ILE A 52 21.09 2.29 -2.06
C ILE A 52 20.74 3.38 -3.09
N SER A 53 19.69 3.17 -3.89
CA SER A 53 19.27 4.14 -4.91
C SER A 53 18.62 5.36 -4.25
N SER A 54 19.20 6.54 -4.46
CA SER A 54 18.63 7.83 -4.08
C SER A 54 17.89 8.44 -5.29
N LYS A 55 16.72 9.03 -5.05
CA LYS A 55 16.08 9.89 -6.06
C LYS A 55 16.63 11.31 -5.94
N GLN A 56 16.44 12.12 -6.98
CA GLN A 56 16.82 13.53 -6.90
C GLN A 56 16.11 14.20 -5.71
N ASN A 57 16.90 14.81 -4.84
CA ASN A 57 16.47 15.42 -3.57
C ASN A 57 15.89 14.44 -2.53
N GLN A 58 15.99 13.11 -2.68
CA GLN A 58 15.54 12.14 -1.68
C GLN A 58 16.61 11.12 -1.26
N PRO A 59 16.90 10.97 0.05
CA PRO A 59 17.83 9.98 0.55
C PRO A 59 17.32 8.59 0.26
N SER A 60 18.27 7.68 0.09
CA SER A 60 17.97 6.27 -0.15
C SER A 60 17.34 5.63 1.10
N PRO A 61 16.60 4.50 0.95
CA PRO A 61 16.12 3.74 2.11
C PRO A 61 17.23 3.38 3.11
N TYR A 62 18.44 3.10 2.61
CA TYR A 62 19.62 2.84 3.42
C TYR A 62 20.01 4.06 4.27
N GLU A 63 20.07 5.24 3.67
CA GLU A 63 20.42 6.48 4.37
C GLU A 63 19.40 6.84 5.44
N LEU A 64 18.10 6.65 5.15
CA LEU A 64 17.04 6.88 6.13
C LEU A 64 17.16 5.94 7.34
N HIS A 65 17.58 4.70 7.12
CA HIS A 65 17.67 3.72 8.20
C HIS A 65 18.95 3.85 9.04
N PHE A 66 20.09 4.05 8.38
CA PHE A 66 21.40 4.05 9.03
C PHE A 66 21.97 5.45 9.27
N SER A 67 21.29 6.51 8.81
CA SER A 67 21.74 7.91 8.91
C SER A 67 23.15 8.14 8.35
N ARG A 68 23.58 7.30 7.41
CA ARG A 68 24.91 7.36 6.77
C ARG A 68 24.80 6.97 5.30
N LEU A 69 25.72 7.48 4.49
CA LEU A 69 25.81 7.11 3.09
C LEU A 69 26.22 5.63 2.96
N PRO A 70 25.63 4.86 2.03
CA PRO A 70 26.11 3.52 1.74
C PRO A 70 27.57 3.61 1.27
N VAL A 71 28.44 2.69 1.68
CA VAL A 71 29.81 2.65 1.17
C VAL A 71 29.80 1.87 -0.15
N SER A 72 29.45 2.53 -1.25
CA SER A 72 29.51 1.98 -2.60
C SER A 72 30.51 2.79 -3.43
N PRO A 73 31.14 2.24 -4.48
CA PRO A 73 32.06 3.00 -5.35
C PRO A 73 31.44 4.27 -5.94
N LEU A 74 30.10 4.31 -6.06
CA LEU A 74 29.32 5.44 -6.58
C LEU A 74 29.01 6.49 -5.50
N SER A 75 28.94 6.11 -4.23
CA SER A 75 28.61 7.02 -3.12
C SER A 75 29.76 7.95 -2.74
N LEU A 76 31.01 7.56 -3.04
CA LEU A 76 32.16 8.47 -2.99
C LEU A 76 32.03 9.63 -3.98
N ARG A 77 31.28 9.47 -5.07
CA ARG A 77 31.14 10.47 -6.15
C ARG A 77 29.91 11.38 -6.00
N LEU A 78 28.89 11.00 -5.25
CA LEU A 78 27.60 11.69 -5.19
C LEU A 78 27.27 12.15 -3.77
N LYS A 79 27.94 13.21 -3.30
CA LYS A 79 27.52 13.93 -2.08
C LYS A 79 26.61 15.11 -2.44
N ALA A 80 25.35 15.07 -2.02
CA ALA A 80 24.52 16.26 -1.74
C ALA A 80 23.36 15.92 -0.77
N SER A 81 23.27 16.73 0.29
CA SER A 81 22.29 16.82 1.41
C SER A 81 20.86 17.21 0.96
N SER A 82 19.73 17.13 1.68
CA SER A 82 19.26 16.75 3.04
C SER A 82 17.70 16.68 3.01
N PHE A 83 17.03 16.04 3.98
CA PHE A 83 15.59 15.69 3.93
C PHE A 83 14.65 16.40 4.94
N ILE A 84 13.36 16.43 4.60
CA ILE A 84 12.24 17.20 5.20
C ILE A 84 11.37 16.35 6.16
N ASN A 85 10.81 16.98 7.21
CA ASN A 85 9.88 16.41 8.21
C ASN A 85 8.40 16.38 7.77
N ASN A 86 7.60 15.44 8.29
CA ASN A 86 6.12 15.44 8.21
C ASN A 86 5.45 15.11 9.56
N LYS A 87 4.34 15.81 9.89
CA LYS A 87 3.50 15.64 11.09
C LYS A 87 2.19 14.88 10.80
N GLU A 88 1.73 14.09 11.77
CA GLU A 88 0.50 13.27 11.76
C GLU A 88 -0.80 14.07 11.98
N LYS A 89 -1.96 13.49 11.62
CA LYS A 89 -3.31 14.06 11.84
C LYS A 89 -4.31 13.04 12.41
N GLU A 90 -5.13 13.53 13.34
CA GLU A 90 -6.17 12.84 14.12
C GLU A 90 -7.58 12.84 13.46
N MET A 91 -8.55 12.31 14.20
CA MET A 91 -9.68 11.55 13.68
C MET A 91 -11.03 11.93 14.40
N THR A 92 -12.06 12.46 13.71
CA THR A 92 -13.45 12.75 14.23
C THR A 92 -14.67 12.03 13.57
N ASN A 93 -15.50 11.35 14.37
CA ASN A 93 -16.69 10.55 13.97
C ASN A 93 -17.87 11.33 13.33
N LEU A 94 -18.70 10.64 12.54
CA LEU A 94 -19.97 11.15 11.98
C LEU A 94 -21.17 10.23 12.33
N LEU A 95 -22.25 10.84 12.82
CA LEU A 95 -23.59 10.26 13.02
C LEU A 95 -24.37 10.29 11.69
N SER A 96 -24.73 9.14 11.13
CA SER A 96 -25.94 8.99 10.30
C SER A 96 -26.14 7.53 9.91
N ALA A 97 -27.32 6.98 10.23
CA ALA A 97 -27.77 5.66 9.82
C ALA A 97 -28.08 5.67 8.31
N LYS A 98 -27.09 5.31 7.48
CA LYS A 98 -27.25 5.14 6.03
C LYS A 98 -27.14 3.68 5.65
N THR A 99 -27.87 3.27 4.62
CA THR A 99 -27.78 1.92 4.07
C THR A 99 -26.61 1.86 3.09
N ALA A 100 -25.75 0.85 3.23
CA ALA A 100 -24.55 0.67 2.42
C ALA A 100 -24.42 -0.77 1.89
N TYR A 101 -23.78 -0.91 0.73
CA TYR A 101 -23.51 -2.17 0.05
C TYR A 101 -21.99 -2.30 -0.16
N TYR A 102 -21.41 -3.47 0.09
CA TYR A 102 -19.98 -3.70 -0.14
C TYR A 102 -19.73 -4.64 -1.31
N LYS A 103 -18.61 -4.45 -2.02
CA LYS A 103 -18.20 -5.31 -3.14
C LYS A 103 -17.77 -6.70 -2.66
N LYS A 104 -18.28 -7.76 -3.29
CA LYS A 104 -17.90 -9.17 -2.99
C LYS A 104 -16.51 -9.48 -3.58
N LYS A 105 -15.73 -10.33 -2.88
CA LYS A 105 -14.35 -10.72 -3.29
C LYS A 105 -14.33 -11.59 -4.54
N SER A 106 -15.23 -12.56 -4.58
CA SER A 106 -15.39 -13.49 -5.69
C SER A 106 -16.85 -13.47 -6.10
N THR A 107 -17.10 -13.34 -7.40
CA THR A 107 -18.43 -13.34 -7.97
C THR A 107 -18.42 -14.39 -9.06
N ARG A 108 -19.30 -15.39 -8.99
CA ARG A 108 -19.45 -16.33 -10.11
C ARG A 108 -20.10 -15.59 -11.29
N LYS A 109 -20.01 -16.18 -12.48
CA LYS A 109 -20.66 -15.63 -13.67
C LYS A 109 -22.16 -15.47 -13.40
N LEU A 110 -22.73 -14.33 -13.77
CA LEU A 110 -24.14 -13.95 -13.55
C LEU A 110 -24.55 -13.70 -12.09
N GLU A 111 -23.63 -13.66 -11.12
CA GLU A 111 -23.95 -13.26 -9.75
C GLU A 111 -23.79 -11.74 -9.52
N PRO A 112 -24.60 -11.16 -8.61
CA PRO A 112 -24.49 -9.74 -8.27
C PRO A 112 -23.14 -9.43 -7.60
N LYS A 113 -22.50 -8.35 -8.06
CA LYS A 113 -21.17 -7.91 -7.61
C LYS A 113 -21.14 -7.32 -6.19
N TYR A 114 -22.29 -6.89 -5.68
CA TYR A 114 -22.44 -6.24 -4.37
C TYR A 114 -23.19 -7.14 -3.40
N SER A 115 -22.94 -6.94 -2.11
CA SER A 115 -23.65 -7.59 -1.01
C SER A 115 -25.11 -7.16 -0.93
N ASP A 116 -25.86 -7.83 -0.04
CA ASP A 116 -27.15 -7.35 0.44
C ASP A 116 -26.99 -6.05 1.27
N PRO A 117 -28.08 -5.30 1.51
CA PRO A 117 -28.03 -4.05 2.25
C PRO A 117 -27.47 -4.25 3.67
N CYS A 118 -26.51 -3.41 4.05
CA CYS A 118 -25.90 -3.39 5.37
C CYS A 118 -26.10 -2.00 6.01
N GLN A 119 -26.12 -1.94 7.34
CA GLN A 119 -26.19 -0.66 8.04
C GLN A 119 -24.78 -0.06 8.19
N LEU A 120 -24.62 1.20 7.82
CA LEU A 120 -23.41 1.96 8.05
C LEU A 120 -23.38 2.43 9.51
N GLN A 121 -22.43 1.92 10.29
CA GLN A 121 -22.29 2.27 11.71
C GLN A 121 -21.43 3.51 11.92
N SER A 122 -20.29 3.58 11.24
CA SER A 122 -19.39 4.75 11.32
C SER A 122 -18.48 4.83 10.10
N ILE A 123 -18.01 6.03 9.81
CA ILE A 123 -16.95 6.27 8.82
C ILE A 123 -15.75 6.83 9.57
N SER A 124 -14.56 6.32 9.24
CA SER A 124 -13.29 6.91 9.64
C SER A 124 -13.13 8.33 9.12
N ASN A 125 -12.21 9.07 9.70
CA ASN A 125 -12.26 10.53 9.59
C ASN A 125 -11.55 11.04 8.34
N ASP A 126 -10.60 10.23 7.86
CA ASP A 126 -10.07 10.29 6.51
C ASP A 126 -11.12 9.97 5.44
N LYS A 127 -12.33 9.56 5.83
CA LYS A 127 -13.41 9.09 4.94
C LYS A 127 -13.01 7.92 4.04
N LYS A 128 -11.92 7.22 4.38
CA LYS A 128 -11.33 6.12 3.60
C LYS A 128 -11.78 4.74 4.06
N THR A 129 -12.12 4.59 5.33
CA THR A 129 -12.62 3.34 5.91
C THR A 129 -13.98 3.54 6.55
N ALA A 130 -14.80 2.50 6.53
CA ALA A 130 -16.12 2.49 7.13
C ALA A 130 -16.35 1.17 7.85
N LEU A 131 -17.14 1.25 8.92
CA LEU A 131 -17.60 0.14 9.73
C LEU A 131 -19.06 -0.14 9.36
N LEU A 132 -19.33 -1.38 8.98
CA LEU A 132 -20.65 -1.87 8.57
C LEU A 132 -21.14 -2.93 9.55
N ILE A 133 -22.45 -2.97 9.74
CA ILE A 133 -23.16 -4.08 10.40
C ILE A 133 -23.97 -4.81 9.32
N THR A 134 -23.69 -6.09 9.13
CA THR A 134 -24.46 -6.95 8.21
C THR A 134 -25.82 -7.30 8.81
N HIS A 135 -26.75 -7.78 7.99
CA HIS A 135 -28.03 -8.32 8.46
C HIS A 135 -27.86 -9.40 9.55
N ASP A 136 -26.81 -10.23 9.43
CA ASP A 136 -26.48 -11.28 10.42
C ASP A 136 -25.81 -10.74 11.70
N GLY A 137 -25.76 -9.43 11.91
CA GLY A 137 -25.17 -8.78 13.09
C GLY A 137 -23.63 -8.71 13.11
N ARG A 138 -22.94 -9.18 12.06
CA ARG A 138 -21.46 -9.14 11.99
C ARG A 138 -20.96 -7.74 11.68
N LYS A 139 -19.89 -7.34 12.38
CA LYS A 139 -19.18 -6.07 12.13
C LYS A 139 -18.09 -6.26 11.09
N LEU A 140 -18.12 -5.46 10.02
CA LEU A 140 -17.14 -5.49 8.94
C LEU A 140 -16.47 -4.15 8.76
N ARG A 141 -15.14 -4.15 8.62
CA ARG A 141 -14.37 -2.96 8.20
C ARG A 141 -14.08 -3.02 6.71
N ARG A 142 -14.43 -1.97 5.97
CA ARG A 142 -14.22 -1.87 4.51
C ARG A 142 -13.69 -0.51 4.10
N SER A 143 -12.94 -0.47 3.01
CA SER A 143 -12.57 0.78 2.36
C SER A 143 -13.81 1.40 1.70
N THR A 144 -14.00 2.71 1.84
CA THR A 144 -15.12 3.44 1.22
C THR A 144 -15.10 3.34 -0.30
N ARG A 145 -13.93 3.12 -0.92
CA ARG A 145 -13.81 2.82 -2.36
C ARG A 145 -14.53 1.54 -2.78
N ASN A 146 -14.67 0.58 -1.86
CA ASN A 146 -15.33 -0.70 -2.09
C ASN A 146 -16.80 -0.68 -1.62
N LEU A 147 -17.34 0.48 -1.29
CA LEU A 147 -18.72 0.66 -0.81
C LEU A 147 -19.55 1.49 -1.78
N LYS A 148 -20.82 1.14 -1.87
CA LYS A 148 -21.88 1.99 -2.43
C LYS A 148 -22.82 2.36 -1.29
N VAL A 149 -22.91 3.64 -0.95
CA VAL A 149 -23.83 4.15 0.08
C VAL A 149 -25.03 4.74 -0.63
N LYS A 150 -26.24 4.32 -0.24
CA LYS A 150 -27.50 4.90 -0.71
C LYS A 150 -27.92 5.94 0.32
N GLY A 151 -27.94 7.21 -0.09
CA GLY A 151 -28.40 8.35 0.71
C GLY A 151 -29.86 8.66 0.41
#